data_AF-A4IC42-F1
#
_entry.id   AF-A4IC42-F1
#
_cell.length_a   1.000
_cell.length_b   1.000
_cell.length_c   1.000
_cell.angle_alpha   90.00
_cell.angle_beta   90.00
_cell.angle_gamma   90.00
#
_symmetry.space_group_name_H-M   'P 1'
#
loop_
_entity.id
_entity.type
_entity.pdbx_description
1 polymer ?
#
loop_
_entity_poly.entity_id
_entity_poly.type
_entity_poly.pdbx_seq_one_letter_code
_entity_poly.pdbx_strand_id
1 'polypeptide(L)'
;MHLFALLLLLLSLVIGLMLAVPGRGARKCFVTDAAPAVPFGLELCYMHSHNTCCLPGNDKDIQTAYSALVPKGQGCVAGSQRIYTSLYALRQYLCLPCDPKEPLYRFESVKGDMVDGGLVPPSTNSVAGEQTWRICRSFLYGKEGTRKGLWGHDGSRYAECGVIVSSCMSTPVFNITAASFQSPSPSCVASNELIIPSITFRGSPNPALEMLSMVTQSIPDFQIVIVNDSDPNYDYDKTPCFGRDATAAVASATLSGWVSAVALVLLLWL
;
A
#
# COMPACT_ATOMS: atom_id res chain seq x y z
N MET A 1 13.51 -43.15 -27.28
CA MET A 1 13.27 -43.10 -25.81
C MET A 1 13.41 -41.68 -25.22
N HIS A 2 14.11 -40.74 -25.86
CA HIS A 2 14.27 -39.38 -25.33
C HIS A 2 13.02 -38.47 -25.42
N LEU A 3 12.18 -38.63 -26.45
CA LEU A 3 10.97 -37.80 -26.61
C LEU A 3 9.93 -38.02 -25.49
N PHE A 4 9.82 -39.27 -25.01
CA PHE A 4 8.87 -39.65 -23.96
C PHE A 4 9.29 -39.10 -22.59
N ALA A 5 10.60 -39.12 -22.31
CA ALA A 5 11.18 -38.53 -21.10
C ALA A 5 11.00 -37.01 -21.08
N LEU A 6 11.18 -36.32 -22.21
CA LEU A 6 11.00 -34.87 -22.32
C LEU A 6 9.53 -34.46 -22.10
N LEU A 7 8.58 -35.24 -22.63
CA LEU A 7 7.15 -35.02 -22.46
C LEU A 7 6.70 -35.20 -21.00
N LEU A 8 7.20 -36.23 -20.31
CA LEU A 8 6.93 -36.47 -18.88
C LEU A 8 7.49 -35.36 -17.99
N LEU A 9 8.66 -34.81 -18.35
CA LEU A 9 9.30 -33.73 -17.60
C LEU A 9 8.60 -32.38 -17.79
N LEU A 10 8.06 -32.12 -18.98
CA LEU A 10 7.19 -30.96 -19.23
C LEU A 10 5.84 -31.11 -18.51
N LEU A 11 5.26 -32.31 -18.49
CA LEU A 11 4.01 -32.57 -17.79
C LEU A 11 4.17 -32.37 -16.27
N SER A 12 5.27 -32.85 -15.68
CA SER A 12 5.55 -32.66 -14.25
C SER A 12 5.84 -31.19 -13.91
N LEU A 13 6.46 -30.43 -14.81
CA LEU A 13 6.66 -28.98 -14.64
C LEU A 13 5.32 -28.23 -14.66
N VAL A 14 4.40 -28.59 -15.56
CA VAL A 14 3.07 -27.98 -15.66
C VAL A 14 2.19 -28.35 -14.45
N ILE A 15 2.21 -29.62 -14.02
CA ILE A 15 1.48 -30.07 -12.83
C ILE A 15 2.07 -29.43 -11.55
N GLY A 16 3.40 -29.31 -11.47
CA GLY A 16 4.10 -28.62 -10.38
C GLY A 16 3.75 -27.13 -10.31
N LEU A 17 3.61 -26.44 -11.46
CA LEU A 17 3.16 -25.05 -11.49
C LEU A 17 1.70 -24.89 -11.03
N MET A 18 0.83 -25.87 -11.33
CA MET A 18 -0.59 -25.80 -10.95
C MET A 18 -0.85 -26.17 -9.49
N LEU A 19 0.03 -26.97 -8.86
CA LEU A 19 -0.11 -27.38 -7.46
C LEU A 19 0.61 -26.45 -6.47
N ALA A 20 1.42 -25.50 -6.94
CA ALA A 20 2.18 -24.57 -6.10
C ALA A 20 1.43 -23.28 -5.72
N VAL A 21 0.10 -23.20 -5.92
CA VAL A 21 -0.70 -22.11 -5.37
C VAL A 21 -1.28 -22.56 -4.03
N PRO A 22 -0.65 -22.26 -2.88
CA PRO A 22 -1.31 -22.45 -1.61
C PRO A 22 -2.60 -21.62 -1.66
N GLY A 23 -3.73 -22.31 -1.60
CA GLY A 23 -5.05 -21.69 -1.46
C GLY A 23 -5.15 -21.01 -0.11
N ARG A 24 -4.53 -19.83 0.05
CA ARG A 24 -5.00 -18.82 1.00
C ARG A 24 -6.43 -18.52 0.55
N GLY A 25 -7.41 -19.00 1.31
CA GLY A 25 -8.84 -18.79 1.00
C GLY A 25 -9.05 -17.37 0.50
N ALA A 26 -9.75 -17.23 -0.63
CA ALA A 26 -9.84 -15.98 -1.39
C ALA A 26 -10.09 -14.80 -0.44
N ARG A 27 -9.05 -13.98 -0.22
CA ARG A 27 -9.13 -12.90 0.75
C ARG A 27 -10.14 -11.88 0.24
N LYS A 28 -11.16 -11.61 1.04
CA LYS A 28 -12.27 -10.72 0.71
C LYS A 28 -11.88 -9.27 0.94
N CYS A 29 -12.37 -8.41 0.06
CA CYS A 29 -12.31 -6.97 0.16
C CYS A 29 -13.02 -6.46 1.42
N PHE A 30 -12.43 -5.48 2.09
CA PHE A 30 -13.03 -4.88 3.27
C PHE A 30 -14.42 -4.28 3.00
N VAL A 31 -14.56 -3.55 1.90
CA VAL A 31 -15.77 -2.77 1.58
C VAL A 31 -16.95 -3.66 1.16
N THR A 32 -16.70 -4.72 0.39
CA THR A 32 -17.77 -5.52 -0.23
C THR A 32 -17.97 -6.89 0.42
N ASP A 33 -17.08 -7.31 1.32
CA ASP A 33 -17.01 -8.68 1.86
C ASP A 33 -17.02 -9.77 0.76
N ALA A 34 -16.50 -9.43 -0.42
CA ALA A 34 -16.43 -10.27 -1.60
C ALA A 34 -15.02 -10.28 -2.18
N ALA A 35 -14.74 -11.21 -3.09
CA ALA A 35 -13.51 -11.14 -3.87
C ALA A 35 -13.52 -9.88 -4.77
N PRO A 36 -12.34 -9.32 -5.11
CA PRO A 36 -12.24 -8.25 -6.08
C PRO A 36 -12.93 -8.63 -7.40
N ALA A 37 -13.63 -7.68 -8.01
CA ALA A 37 -14.37 -7.90 -9.23
C ALA A 37 -14.28 -6.70 -10.18
N VAL A 38 -14.71 -6.88 -11.43
CA VAL A 38 -14.80 -5.80 -12.41
C VAL A 38 -15.92 -4.84 -11.99
N PRO A 39 -15.65 -3.53 -11.80
CA PRO A 39 -16.66 -2.55 -11.41
C PRO A 39 -17.47 -2.04 -12.59
N PHE A 40 -18.64 -1.45 -12.27
CA PHE A 40 -19.39 -0.62 -13.21
C PHE A 40 -18.89 0.82 -13.22
N GLY A 41 -17.65 1.03 -13.65
CA GLY A 41 -17.01 2.34 -13.79
C GLY A 41 -16.46 2.91 -12.49
N LEU A 42 -15.17 3.26 -12.50
CA LEU A 42 -14.49 4.06 -11.47
C LEU A 42 -13.93 5.31 -12.15
N GLU A 43 -14.16 6.48 -11.56
CA GLU A 43 -13.71 7.76 -12.07
C GLU A 43 -12.39 8.18 -11.42
N LEU A 44 -12.36 8.35 -10.09
CA LEU A 44 -11.13 8.74 -9.40
C LEU A 44 -10.19 7.54 -9.28
N CYS A 45 -10.66 6.36 -8.91
CA CYS A 45 -9.83 5.18 -8.74
C CYS A 45 -9.77 4.33 -10.03
N TYR A 46 -9.78 4.97 -11.20
CA TYR A 46 -9.75 4.30 -12.52
C TYR A 46 -8.58 3.33 -12.72
N MET A 47 -7.49 3.45 -11.95
CA MET A 47 -6.38 2.51 -11.99
C MET A 47 -6.78 1.08 -11.57
N HIS A 48 -7.94 0.93 -10.93
CA HIS A 48 -8.53 -0.36 -10.53
C HIS A 48 -9.75 -0.75 -11.38
N SER A 49 -9.99 -0.09 -12.52
CA SER A 49 -11.17 -0.29 -13.38
C SER A 49 -11.33 -1.70 -13.96
N HIS A 50 -10.29 -2.53 -13.94
CA HIS A 50 -10.34 -3.91 -14.43
C HIS A 50 -10.49 -4.95 -13.31
N ASN A 51 -10.26 -4.55 -12.07
CA ASN A 51 -10.43 -5.40 -10.90
C ASN A 51 -10.33 -4.52 -9.65
N THR A 52 -11.35 -4.47 -8.82
CA THR A 52 -11.40 -3.57 -7.65
C THR A 52 -12.06 -4.21 -6.45
N CYS A 53 -11.72 -3.68 -5.27
CA CYS A 53 -12.38 -3.98 -4.02
C CYS A 53 -13.52 -3.03 -3.64
N CYS A 54 -13.72 -1.93 -4.38
CA CYS A 54 -14.72 -0.93 -4.02
C CYS A 54 -15.84 -0.82 -5.05
N LEU A 55 -16.99 -0.29 -4.62
CA LEU A 55 -18.11 0.01 -5.49
C LEU A 55 -17.99 1.44 -6.07
N PRO A 56 -18.67 1.75 -7.19
CA PRO A 56 -18.68 3.11 -7.74
C PRO A 56 -19.14 4.19 -6.74
N GLY A 57 -20.03 3.83 -5.80
CA GLY A 57 -20.44 4.73 -4.71
C GLY A 57 -19.26 5.12 -3.80
N ASN A 58 -18.44 4.15 -3.40
CA ASN A 58 -17.24 4.41 -2.60
C ASN A 58 -16.21 5.25 -3.37
N ASP A 59 -16.05 5.02 -4.68
CA ASP A 59 -15.17 5.83 -5.52
C ASP A 59 -15.57 7.32 -5.51
N LYS A 60 -16.88 7.61 -5.50
CA LYS A 60 -17.40 8.97 -5.41
C LYS A 60 -17.12 9.62 -4.05
N ASP A 61 -17.19 8.86 -2.97
CA ASP A 61 -16.82 9.35 -1.64
C ASP A 61 -15.31 9.65 -1.56
N ILE A 62 -14.49 8.76 -2.15
CA ILE A 62 -13.03 8.96 -2.28
C ILE A 62 -12.75 10.19 -3.16
N GLN A 63 -13.49 10.39 -4.25
CA GLN A 63 -13.38 11.56 -5.13
C GLN A 63 -13.66 12.86 -4.37
N THR A 64 -14.67 12.84 -3.51
CA THR A 64 -15.01 13.97 -2.65
C THR A 64 -13.89 14.26 -1.64
N ALA A 65 -13.39 13.22 -0.97
CA ALA A 65 -12.26 13.34 -0.03
C ALA A 65 -10.98 13.87 -0.72
N TYR A 66 -10.64 13.33 -1.89
CA TYR A 66 -9.49 13.79 -2.67
C TYR A 66 -9.64 15.26 -3.10
N SER A 67 -10.83 15.65 -3.56
CA SER A 67 -11.11 17.03 -3.96
C SER A 67 -11.02 18.01 -2.79
N ALA A 68 -11.30 17.56 -1.57
CA ALA A 68 -11.12 18.36 -0.36
C ALA A 68 -9.64 18.60 -0.02
N LEU A 69 -8.71 17.76 -0.50
CA LEU A 69 -7.26 17.98 -0.35
C LEU A 69 -6.72 19.03 -1.33
N VAL A 70 -7.47 19.36 -2.39
CA VAL A 70 -7.01 20.24 -3.46
C VAL A 70 -7.24 21.72 -3.08
N PRO A 71 -6.17 22.54 -3.00
CA PRO A 71 -6.28 23.98 -2.76
C PRO A 71 -7.13 24.68 -3.84
N LYS A 72 -8.01 25.60 -3.45
CA LYS A 72 -8.76 26.44 -4.38
C LYS A 72 -7.99 27.73 -4.65
N GLY A 73 -7.05 27.69 -5.59
CA GLY A 73 -6.17 28.82 -5.92
C GLY A 73 -5.88 28.95 -7.42
N GLN A 74 -5.53 30.17 -7.85
CA GLN A 74 -5.17 30.45 -9.24
C GLN A 74 -3.93 29.63 -9.62
N GLY A 75 -4.05 28.79 -10.66
CA GLY A 75 -2.97 27.88 -11.10
C GLY A 75 -2.89 26.54 -10.34
N CYS A 76 -3.74 26.32 -9.34
CA CYS A 76 -3.82 25.09 -8.55
C CYS A 76 -5.23 24.49 -8.59
N VAL A 77 -5.83 24.46 -9.77
CA VAL A 77 -7.21 23.96 -9.95
C VAL A 77 -7.26 22.44 -9.95
N ALA A 78 -8.32 21.89 -9.34
CA ALA A 78 -8.67 20.48 -9.48
C ALA A 78 -8.76 20.12 -10.97
N GLY A 79 -8.19 18.98 -11.35
CA GLY A 79 -8.09 18.57 -12.75
C GLY A 79 -6.83 19.05 -13.49
N SER A 80 -6.06 19.98 -12.93
CA SER A 80 -4.77 20.37 -13.53
C SER A 80 -3.74 19.25 -13.42
N GLN A 81 -2.91 19.10 -14.46
CA GLN A 81 -1.82 18.12 -14.46
C GLN A 81 -0.89 18.26 -13.27
N ARG A 82 -0.67 19.51 -12.81
CA ARG A 82 0.15 19.83 -11.64
C ARG A 82 -0.43 19.20 -10.38
N ILE A 83 -1.71 19.45 -10.08
CA ILE A 83 -2.38 18.86 -8.91
C ILE A 83 -2.40 17.34 -9.01
N TYR A 84 -2.73 16.79 -10.19
CA TYR A 84 -2.72 15.34 -10.38
C TYR A 84 -1.35 14.72 -10.10
N THR A 85 -0.26 15.37 -10.54
CA THR A 85 1.10 14.87 -10.33
C THR A 85 1.53 15.04 -8.87
N SER A 86 1.33 16.22 -8.29
CA SER A 86 1.71 16.53 -6.91
C SER A 86 0.97 15.67 -5.89
N LEU A 87 -0.33 15.44 -6.10
CA LEU A 87 -1.17 14.65 -5.19
C LEU A 87 -1.36 13.20 -5.65
N TYR A 88 -0.59 12.72 -6.64
CA TYR A 88 -0.75 11.37 -7.19
C TYR A 88 -0.65 10.28 -6.11
N ALA A 89 0.35 10.37 -5.25
CA ALA A 89 0.54 9.41 -4.16
C ALA A 89 -0.63 9.47 -3.15
N LEU A 90 -1.13 10.67 -2.82
CA LEU A 90 -2.32 10.79 -1.96
C LEU A 90 -3.57 10.17 -2.61
N ARG A 91 -3.73 10.33 -3.92
CA ARG A 91 -4.80 9.64 -4.66
C ARG A 91 -4.67 8.13 -4.54
N GLN A 92 -3.47 7.57 -4.73
CA GLN A 92 -3.23 6.13 -4.57
C GLN A 92 -3.56 5.67 -3.14
N TYR A 93 -3.16 6.43 -2.13
CA TYR A 93 -3.46 6.13 -0.73
C TYR A 93 -4.97 6.16 -0.45
N LEU A 94 -5.67 7.18 -0.92
CA LEU A 94 -7.13 7.28 -0.79
C LEU A 94 -7.88 6.19 -1.56
N CYS A 95 -7.31 5.71 -2.68
CA CYS A 95 -7.83 4.60 -3.45
C CYS A 95 -7.46 3.21 -2.89
N LEU A 96 -6.75 3.12 -1.77
CA LEU A 96 -6.34 1.83 -1.18
C LEU A 96 -7.54 0.88 -0.95
N PRO A 97 -8.72 1.32 -0.47
CA PRO A 97 -9.89 0.44 -0.34
C PRO A 97 -10.42 -0.11 -1.67
N CYS A 98 -10.05 0.50 -2.80
CA CYS A 98 -10.37 0.05 -4.15
C CYS A 98 -9.30 -0.90 -4.72
N ASP A 99 -8.12 -0.99 -4.12
CA ASP A 99 -7.03 -1.84 -4.61
C ASP A 99 -7.46 -3.32 -4.53
N PRO A 100 -7.44 -4.10 -5.62
CA PRO A 100 -7.76 -5.53 -5.58
C PRO A 100 -6.81 -6.34 -4.68
N LYS A 101 -5.63 -5.80 -4.34
CA LYS A 101 -4.68 -6.39 -3.40
C LYS A 101 -4.85 -5.88 -1.97
N GLU A 102 -5.80 -4.99 -1.69
CA GLU A 102 -6.13 -4.50 -0.34
C GLU A 102 -6.16 -5.62 0.72
N PRO A 103 -6.81 -6.79 0.47
CA PRO A 103 -6.89 -7.86 1.45
C PRO A 103 -5.53 -8.50 1.77
N LEU A 104 -4.51 -8.25 0.95
CA LEU A 104 -3.13 -8.68 1.21
C LEU A 104 -2.43 -7.79 2.22
N TYR A 105 -2.80 -6.51 2.30
CA TYR A 105 -2.13 -5.50 3.11
C TYR A 105 -2.76 -5.33 4.49
N ARG A 106 -4.01 -5.76 4.63
CA ARG A 106 -4.80 -5.67 5.86
C ARG A 106 -4.62 -6.86 6.80
N PHE A 107 -4.74 -6.59 8.09
CA PHE A 107 -4.84 -7.57 9.16
C PHE A 107 -5.73 -7.05 10.29
N GLU A 108 -6.16 -7.95 11.17
CA GLU A 108 -6.96 -7.59 12.34
C GLU A 108 -6.05 -7.12 13.49
N SER A 109 -6.27 -5.91 13.99
CA SER A 109 -5.38 -5.25 14.95
C SER A 109 -5.16 -6.07 16.23
N VAL A 110 -6.21 -6.73 16.74
CA VAL A 110 -6.14 -7.57 17.96
C VAL A 110 -5.33 -8.86 17.76
N LYS A 111 -5.08 -9.28 16.51
CA LYS A 111 -4.28 -10.47 16.18
C LYS A 111 -2.87 -10.11 15.73
N GLY A 112 -2.69 -8.91 15.19
CA GLY A 112 -1.48 -8.57 14.43
C GLY A 112 -1.40 -9.40 13.15
N ASP A 113 -0.21 -9.47 12.55
CA ASP A 113 0.05 -10.29 11.36
C ASP A 113 1.10 -11.39 11.61
N MET A 114 1.67 -11.46 12.82
CA MET A 114 2.66 -12.49 13.19
C MET A 114 2.11 -13.91 13.01
N VAL A 115 0.79 -14.09 13.20
CA VAL A 115 0.10 -15.38 13.00
C VAL A 115 0.25 -15.92 11.56
N ASP A 116 0.42 -15.03 10.58
CA ASP A 116 0.65 -15.37 9.17
C ASP A 116 2.13 -15.28 8.76
N GLY A 117 3.04 -15.20 9.75
CA GLY A 117 4.48 -15.03 9.53
C GLY A 117 4.92 -13.59 9.28
N GLY A 118 4.08 -12.61 9.66
CA GLY A 118 4.38 -11.19 9.58
C GLY A 118 5.24 -10.65 10.73
N LEU A 119 5.28 -9.32 10.87
CA LEU A 119 6.20 -8.57 11.73
C LEU A 119 5.50 -7.61 12.72
N VAL A 120 4.18 -7.43 12.58
CA VAL A 120 3.36 -6.52 13.35
C VAL A 120 2.69 -7.28 14.51
N PRO A 121 3.03 -6.95 15.77
CA PRO A 121 2.45 -7.63 16.93
C PRO A 121 0.97 -7.26 17.12
N PRO A 122 0.21 -8.07 17.89
CA PRO A 122 -1.14 -7.74 18.33
C PRO A 122 -1.18 -6.41 19.09
N SER A 123 -2.22 -5.61 18.88
CA SER A 123 -2.53 -4.49 19.77
C SER A 123 -3.37 -4.96 20.96
N THR A 124 -2.87 -4.77 22.18
CA THR A 124 -3.55 -5.22 23.40
C THR A 124 -4.82 -4.42 23.72
N ASN A 125 -4.98 -3.25 23.13
CA ASN A 125 -6.11 -2.35 23.38
C ASN A 125 -7.13 -2.34 22.23
N SER A 126 -6.88 -3.12 21.17
CA SER A 126 -7.80 -3.26 20.06
C SER A 126 -8.90 -4.27 20.35
N VAL A 127 -10.03 -4.08 19.71
CA VAL A 127 -11.16 -5.02 19.75
C VAL A 127 -11.23 -5.87 18.48
N ALA A 128 -11.90 -7.01 18.58
CA ALA A 128 -12.11 -7.88 17.43
C ALA A 128 -12.87 -7.14 16.31
N GLY A 129 -12.42 -7.34 15.08
CA GLY A 129 -12.94 -6.66 13.89
C GLY A 129 -12.22 -5.37 13.50
N GLU A 130 -11.46 -4.72 14.38
CA GLU A 130 -10.63 -3.57 14.01
C GLU A 130 -9.55 -3.99 13.00
N GLN A 131 -9.42 -3.20 11.94
CA GLN A 131 -8.52 -3.51 10.82
C GLN A 131 -7.42 -2.47 10.70
N THR A 132 -6.21 -2.95 10.40
CA THR A 132 -5.06 -2.10 10.12
C THR A 132 -4.43 -2.45 8.78
N TRP A 133 -4.03 -1.42 8.03
CA TRP A 133 -3.35 -1.54 6.75
C TRP A 133 -1.86 -1.30 6.86
N ARG A 134 -1.08 -2.21 6.28
CA ARG A 134 0.37 -2.06 6.14
C ARG A 134 0.68 -1.14 4.97
N ILE A 135 1.33 -0.01 5.28
CA ILE A 135 1.88 0.91 4.29
C ILE A 135 3.40 0.75 4.27
N CYS A 136 3.97 0.53 3.09
CA CYS A 136 5.41 0.40 2.94
C CYS A 136 6.10 1.74 3.24
N ARG A 137 7.26 1.71 3.90
CA ARG A 137 8.10 2.90 4.09
C ARG A 137 8.54 3.48 2.75
N SER A 138 8.79 2.64 1.74
CA SER A 138 9.12 3.09 0.39
C SER A 138 7.97 3.84 -0.29
N PHE A 139 6.71 3.61 0.08
CA PHE A 139 5.61 4.46 -0.38
C PHE A 139 5.77 5.88 0.15
N LEU A 140 6.17 6.04 1.41
CA LEU A 140 6.33 7.34 2.04
C LEU A 140 7.55 8.09 1.51
N TYR A 141 8.70 7.42 1.39
CA TYR A 141 9.98 8.10 1.14
C TYR A 141 10.64 7.73 -0.20
N GLY A 142 10.08 6.76 -0.92
CA GLY A 142 10.73 6.10 -2.04
C GLY A 142 11.68 5.02 -1.55
N LYS A 143 12.15 4.18 -2.48
CA LYS A 143 13.32 3.35 -2.23
C LYS A 143 14.49 4.23 -1.78
N GLU A 144 15.34 3.69 -0.91
CA GLU A 144 16.54 4.37 -0.43
C GLU A 144 17.34 4.97 -1.59
N GLY A 145 17.68 6.25 -1.47
CA GLY A 145 18.37 7.03 -2.51
C GLY A 145 17.50 7.58 -3.65
N THR A 146 16.26 7.10 -3.86
CA THR A 146 15.41 7.57 -4.97
C THR A 146 14.64 8.84 -4.65
N ARG A 147 14.20 9.01 -3.40
CA ARG A 147 13.34 10.11 -2.95
C ARG A 147 12.06 10.24 -3.79
N LYS A 148 11.47 9.14 -4.26
CA LYS A 148 10.28 9.15 -5.15
C LYS A 148 8.93 8.96 -4.45
N GLY A 149 8.89 8.63 -3.15
CA GLY A 149 7.64 8.38 -2.40
C GLY A 149 6.77 9.63 -2.16
N LEU A 150 5.72 9.51 -1.37
CA LEU A 150 4.79 10.58 -0.97
C LEU A 150 5.51 11.88 -0.55
N TRP A 151 6.56 11.73 0.25
CA TRP A 151 7.42 12.79 0.78
C TRP A 151 8.73 12.94 0.01
N GLY A 152 8.74 12.47 -1.23
CA GLY A 152 9.89 12.57 -2.10
C GLY A 152 10.38 14.00 -2.25
N HIS A 153 11.70 14.18 -2.24
CA HIS A 153 12.37 15.49 -2.24
C HIS A 153 11.86 16.43 -1.13
N ASP A 154 11.71 15.91 0.10
CA ASP A 154 11.26 16.65 1.29
C ASP A 154 9.87 17.28 1.13
N GLY A 155 9.00 16.63 0.36
CA GLY A 155 7.65 17.14 0.08
C GLY A 155 7.63 18.35 -0.87
N SER A 156 8.72 18.64 -1.59
CA SER A 156 8.81 19.79 -2.50
C SER A 156 7.72 19.82 -3.58
N ARG A 157 7.18 18.67 -3.97
CA ARG A 157 6.05 18.57 -4.91
C ARG A 157 4.79 19.32 -4.46
N TYR A 158 4.65 19.57 -3.15
CA TYR A 158 3.53 20.32 -2.57
C TYR A 158 3.85 21.80 -2.40
N ALA A 159 5.09 22.26 -2.62
CA ALA A 159 5.51 23.62 -2.29
C ALA A 159 4.75 24.70 -3.08
N GLU A 160 4.27 24.35 -4.28
CA GLU A 160 3.72 25.33 -5.20
C GLU A 160 2.22 25.57 -5.00
N CYS A 161 1.47 24.53 -4.62
CA CYS A 161 0.03 24.63 -4.39
C CYS A 161 -0.35 24.47 -2.92
N GLY A 162 0.49 23.81 -2.13
CA GLY A 162 0.11 23.27 -0.82
C GLY A 162 -0.81 22.06 -0.94
N VAL A 163 -1.35 21.64 0.19
CA VAL A 163 -2.37 20.61 0.33
C VAL A 163 -3.29 21.01 1.48
N ILE A 164 -4.58 20.74 1.34
CA ILE A 164 -5.53 20.94 2.44
C ILE A 164 -5.57 19.64 3.25
N VAL A 165 -5.34 19.71 4.56
CA VAL A 165 -5.46 18.57 5.49
C VAL A 165 -6.22 18.98 6.74
N SER A 166 -6.62 18.00 7.56
CA SER A 166 -7.19 18.29 8.87
C SER A 166 -6.13 18.85 9.81
N SER A 167 -6.48 19.86 10.60
CA SER A 167 -5.68 20.37 11.72
C SER A 167 -5.50 19.34 12.85
N CYS A 168 -6.29 18.26 12.80
CA CYS A 168 -6.25 17.15 13.74
C CYS A 168 -5.85 15.86 13.04
N MET A 169 -5.19 14.96 13.77
CA MET A 169 -5.01 13.59 13.30
C MET A 169 -6.38 12.96 13.04
N SER A 170 -6.55 12.43 11.83
CA SER A 170 -7.80 11.83 11.36
C SER A 170 -7.68 10.31 11.19
N THR A 171 -6.47 9.81 10.90
CA THR A 171 -6.19 8.38 10.73
C THR A 171 -5.34 7.89 11.91
N PRO A 172 -5.83 6.94 12.73
CA PRO A 172 -5.03 6.27 13.74
C PRO A 172 -3.79 5.59 13.17
N VAL A 173 -2.68 5.69 13.90
CA VAL A 173 -1.38 5.14 13.50
C VAL A 173 -0.89 4.15 14.53
N PHE A 174 -0.65 2.91 14.09
CA PHE A 174 -0.05 1.87 14.93
C PHE A 174 1.46 2.07 15.05
N ASN A 175 1.94 2.06 16.28
CA ASN A 175 3.35 2.01 16.60
C ASN A 175 3.76 0.56 16.89
N ILE A 176 4.49 -0.05 15.95
CA ILE A 176 4.97 -1.45 16.06
C ILE A 176 5.78 -1.65 17.34
N THR A 177 6.69 -0.72 17.67
CA THR A 177 7.60 -0.82 18.81
C THR A 177 6.84 -0.79 20.15
N ALA A 178 5.84 0.07 20.25
CA ALA A 178 5.03 0.23 21.45
C ALA A 178 3.77 -0.68 21.46
N ALA A 179 3.54 -1.45 20.40
CA ALA A 179 2.34 -2.27 20.17
C ALA A 179 1.01 -1.54 20.48
N SER A 180 0.92 -0.25 20.16
CA SER A 180 -0.22 0.62 20.52
C SER A 180 -0.55 1.63 19.42
N PHE A 181 -1.79 2.13 19.43
CA PHE A 181 -2.24 3.15 18.50
C PHE A 181 -2.07 4.56 19.07
N GLN A 182 -1.55 5.45 18.24
CA GLN A 182 -1.83 6.87 18.36
C GLN A 182 -3.22 7.10 17.75
N SER A 183 -4.17 7.56 18.55
CA SER A 183 -5.57 7.78 18.14
C SER A 183 -5.93 9.27 18.06
N PRO A 184 -6.87 9.66 17.18
CA PRO A 184 -7.36 11.04 17.11
C PRO A 184 -7.76 11.56 18.49
N SER A 185 -7.27 12.74 18.87
CA SER A 185 -7.64 13.31 20.16
C SER A 185 -9.11 13.73 20.14
N PRO A 186 -9.95 13.25 21.08
CA PRO A 186 -11.36 13.65 21.14
C PRO A 186 -11.54 15.14 21.47
N SER A 187 -10.52 15.80 22.02
CA SER A 187 -10.54 17.24 22.30
C SER A 187 -10.11 18.11 21.11
N CYS A 188 -9.63 17.52 20.03
CA CYS A 188 -9.17 18.27 18.87
C CYS A 188 -10.35 18.64 17.97
N VAL A 189 -10.62 19.93 17.85
CA VAL A 189 -11.66 20.46 16.95
C VAL A 189 -11.07 20.54 15.54
N ALA A 190 -11.43 19.56 14.70
CA ALA A 190 -10.92 19.47 13.34
C ALA A 190 -11.36 20.67 12.48
N SER A 191 -10.40 21.24 11.76
CA SER A 191 -10.62 22.23 10.71
C SER A 191 -9.73 21.91 9.51
N ASN A 192 -10.16 22.29 8.32
CA ASN A 192 -9.36 22.07 7.11
C ASN A 192 -8.39 23.24 6.92
N GLU A 193 -7.10 22.94 6.88
CA GLU A 193 -6.04 23.94 6.76
C GLU A 193 -5.24 23.73 5.48
N LEU A 194 -5.01 24.82 4.74
CA LEU A 194 -4.04 24.81 3.65
C LEU A 194 -2.64 24.90 4.22
N ILE A 195 -1.84 23.86 3.97
CA ILE A 195 -0.46 23.78 4.46
C ILE A 195 0.54 23.64 3.31
N ILE A 196 1.78 24.03 3.58
CA ILE A 196 2.94 23.62 2.79
C ILE A 196 3.68 22.57 3.62
N PRO A 197 3.55 21.27 3.30
CA PRO A 197 4.02 20.19 4.15
C PRO A 197 5.52 20.30 4.52
N SER A 198 6.38 20.71 3.58
CA SER A 198 7.81 20.87 3.80
C SER A 198 8.18 21.97 4.82
N ILE A 199 7.24 22.88 5.10
CA ILE A 199 7.35 23.92 6.12
C ILE A 199 6.71 23.41 7.41
N THR A 200 5.45 22.97 7.32
CA THR A 200 4.63 22.56 8.47
C THR A 200 5.27 21.41 9.26
N PHE A 201 5.81 20.40 8.59
CA PHE A 201 6.36 19.21 9.24
C PHE A 201 7.89 19.18 9.33
N ARG A 202 8.58 20.32 9.15
CA ARG A 202 10.06 20.38 9.12
C ARG A 202 10.72 19.79 10.37
N GLY A 203 10.12 19.93 11.54
CA GLY A 203 10.64 19.42 12.81
C GLY A 203 10.23 17.97 13.13
N SER A 204 9.39 17.36 12.30
CA SER A 204 8.88 16.03 12.54
C SER A 204 9.95 14.96 12.29
N PRO A 205 10.06 13.93 13.14
CA PRO A 205 10.90 12.77 12.85
C PRO A 205 10.36 11.91 11.70
N ASN A 206 9.06 12.03 11.36
CA ASN A 206 8.42 11.27 10.30
C ASN A 206 7.35 12.12 9.58
N PRO A 207 7.78 13.16 8.83
CA PRO A 207 6.87 14.16 8.29
C PRO A 207 5.87 13.59 7.28
N ALA A 208 6.25 12.54 6.55
CA ALA A 208 5.36 11.84 5.63
C ALA A 208 4.20 11.17 6.36
N LEU A 209 4.49 10.50 7.47
CA LEU A 209 3.49 9.82 8.28
C LEU A 209 2.58 10.82 8.99
N GLU A 210 3.14 11.93 9.47
CA GLU A 210 2.36 12.98 10.12
C GLU A 210 1.40 13.66 9.14
N MET A 211 1.84 13.96 7.91
CA MET A 211 0.94 14.41 6.86
C MET A 211 -0.14 13.36 6.56
N LEU A 212 0.24 12.09 6.43
CA LEU A 212 -0.69 11.03 6.07
C LEU A 212 -1.74 10.78 7.16
N SER A 213 -1.36 10.92 8.44
CA SER A 213 -2.28 10.75 9.57
C SER A 213 -3.31 11.88 9.67
N MET A 214 -3.02 13.06 9.09
CA MET A 214 -3.96 14.18 8.97
C MET A 214 -4.90 14.09 7.75
N VAL A 215 -4.68 13.13 6.86
CA VAL A 215 -5.59 12.88 5.72
C VAL A 215 -6.75 12.01 6.20
N THR A 216 -7.96 12.54 6.07
CA THR A 216 -9.20 11.79 6.35
C THR A 216 -9.46 10.73 5.29
N GLN A 217 -9.80 9.52 5.72
CA GLN A 217 -10.19 8.41 4.83
C GLN A 217 -11.70 8.32 4.69
N SER A 218 -12.17 7.78 3.57
CA SER A 218 -13.60 7.59 3.30
C SER A 218 -14.18 6.36 3.98
N ILE A 219 -13.35 5.42 4.44
CA ILE A 219 -13.81 4.22 5.15
C ILE A 219 -13.70 4.41 6.66
N PRO A 220 -14.73 4.00 7.43
CA PRO A 220 -14.68 4.05 8.88
C PRO A 220 -13.59 3.12 9.41
N ASP A 221 -13.04 3.48 10.57
CA ASP A 221 -12.03 2.68 11.27
C ASP A 221 -10.78 2.37 10.43
N PHE A 222 -10.44 3.23 9.47
CA PHE A 222 -9.17 3.09 8.75
C PHE A 222 -8.00 3.38 9.67
N GLN A 223 -7.12 2.40 9.84
CA GLN A 223 -5.92 2.52 10.66
C GLN A 223 -4.72 2.08 9.84
N ILE A 224 -3.56 2.69 10.08
CA ILE A 224 -2.33 2.35 9.35
C ILE A 224 -1.19 1.94 10.25
N VAL A 225 -0.33 1.09 9.72
CA VAL A 225 1.00 0.81 10.25
C VAL A 225 2.03 1.01 9.15
N ILE A 226 3.15 1.66 9.49
CA ILE A 226 4.28 1.77 8.57
C ILE A 226 5.24 0.61 8.82
N VAL A 227 5.52 -0.16 7.78
CA VAL A 227 6.49 -1.25 7.82
C VAL A 227 7.72 -0.90 6.98
N ASN A 228 8.91 -1.27 7.47
CA ASN A 228 10.17 -1.00 6.77
C ASN A 228 10.45 -2.07 5.72
N ASP A 229 9.96 -1.86 4.50
CA ASP A 229 10.13 -2.78 3.38
C ASP A 229 11.54 -2.78 2.75
N SER A 230 12.45 -1.96 3.28
CA SER A 230 13.88 -1.98 2.98
C SER A 230 14.71 -2.79 3.98
N ASP A 231 14.12 -3.26 5.09
CA ASP A 231 14.84 -4.11 6.04
C ASP A 231 15.20 -5.45 5.36
N PRO A 232 16.47 -5.89 5.38
CA PRO A 232 16.88 -7.16 4.79
C PRO A 232 16.14 -8.38 5.34
N ASN A 233 15.61 -8.29 6.57
CA ASN A 233 14.83 -9.34 7.20
C ASN A 233 13.33 -9.26 6.89
N TYR A 234 12.90 -8.25 6.13
CA TYR A 234 11.51 -8.07 5.73
C TYR A 234 11.12 -9.03 4.61
N ASP A 235 10.25 -9.98 4.94
CA ASP A 235 9.66 -10.92 3.97
C ASP A 235 8.34 -10.35 3.44
N TYR A 236 8.36 -9.78 2.23
CA TYR A 236 7.17 -9.21 1.60
C TYR A 236 6.13 -10.26 1.19
N ASP A 237 6.55 -11.49 0.91
CA ASP A 237 5.62 -12.54 0.47
C ASP A 237 4.76 -13.03 1.65
N LYS A 238 5.33 -12.99 2.85
CA LYS A 238 4.59 -13.21 4.11
C LYS A 238 3.84 -11.97 4.57
N THR A 239 4.47 -10.80 4.42
CA THR A 239 4.00 -9.52 4.95
C THR A 239 3.82 -8.51 3.82
N PRO A 240 2.83 -8.64 2.93
CA PRO A 240 2.65 -7.64 1.89
C PRO A 240 2.27 -6.29 2.50
N CYS A 241 2.83 -5.21 1.96
CA CYS A 241 2.43 -3.84 2.25
C CYS A 241 2.08 -3.07 0.99
N PHE A 242 1.27 -2.04 1.14
CA PHE A 242 0.85 -1.15 0.07
C PHE A 242 1.98 -0.20 -0.34
N GLY A 243 2.11 -0.01 -1.66
CA GLY A 243 2.99 1.01 -2.24
C GLY A 243 4.48 0.65 -2.26
N ARG A 244 4.82 -0.64 -2.25
CA ARG A 244 6.21 -1.11 -2.39
C ARG A 244 6.83 -0.62 -3.71
N ASP A 245 7.95 0.08 -3.63
CA ASP A 245 8.79 0.37 -4.79
C ASP A 245 9.66 -0.87 -5.12
N ALA A 246 9.12 -1.78 -5.93
CA ALA A 246 9.68 -3.10 -6.20
C ALA A 246 10.92 -3.13 -7.11
N THR A 247 11.52 -1.99 -7.45
CA THR A 247 12.76 -1.92 -8.28
C THR A 247 14.00 -2.53 -7.60
N ALA A 248 13.85 -3.29 -6.50
CA ALA A 248 14.95 -3.81 -5.69
C ALA A 248 15.09 -5.35 -5.63
N ALA A 249 14.18 -6.16 -6.17
CA ALA A 249 14.14 -7.59 -5.81
C ALA A 249 14.49 -8.61 -6.91
N VAL A 250 15.10 -8.22 -8.03
CA VAL A 250 15.42 -9.17 -9.13
C VAL A 250 16.87 -9.70 -9.09
N ALA A 251 17.68 -9.32 -8.11
CA ALA A 251 19.10 -9.68 -8.08
C ALA A 251 19.38 -11.12 -7.61
N SER A 252 18.48 -11.79 -6.88
CA SER A 252 18.76 -13.13 -6.31
C SER A 252 17.99 -14.28 -6.95
N ALA A 253 16.82 -14.05 -7.56
CA ALA A 253 16.03 -15.10 -8.20
C ALA A 253 16.49 -15.45 -9.63
N THR A 254 17.16 -14.51 -10.31
CA THR A 254 17.65 -14.74 -11.68
C THR A 254 18.97 -15.50 -11.71
N LEU A 255 19.80 -15.42 -10.68
CA LEU A 255 21.06 -16.19 -10.62
C LEU A 255 20.82 -17.69 -10.35
N SER A 256 19.84 -18.07 -9.53
CA SER A 256 19.57 -19.49 -9.23
C SER A 256 18.95 -20.24 -10.43
N GLY A 257 18.03 -19.59 -11.16
CA GLY A 257 17.42 -20.18 -12.37
C GLY A 257 18.43 -20.41 -13.49
N TRP A 258 19.38 -19.48 -13.68
CA TRP A 258 20.43 -19.62 -14.70
C TRP A 258 21.49 -20.67 -14.31
N VAL A 259 21.89 -20.75 -13.04
CA VAL A 259 22.84 -21.77 -12.57
C VAL A 259 22.23 -23.17 -12.67
N SER A 260 20.96 -23.35 -12.33
CA SER A 260 20.27 -24.64 -12.50
C SER A 260 20.07 -25.02 -13.97
N ALA A 261 19.77 -24.07 -14.85
CA ALA A 261 19.63 -24.34 -16.29
C ALA A 261 20.98 -24.70 -16.94
N VAL A 262 22.07 -24.01 -16.59
CA VAL A 262 23.42 -24.30 -17.11
C VAL A 262 23.94 -25.64 -16.56
N ALA A 263 23.68 -25.96 -15.28
CA ALA A 263 24.04 -27.25 -14.71
C ALA A 263 23.27 -28.42 -15.38
N LEU A 264 21.98 -28.24 -15.68
CA LEU A 264 21.19 -29.25 -16.40
C LEU A 264 21.67 -29.45 -17.84
N VAL A 265 22.05 -28.38 -18.55
CA VAL A 265 22.60 -28.48 -19.91
C VAL A 265 23.96 -29.16 -19.91
N LEU A 266 24.83 -28.89 -18.92
CA LEU A 266 26.13 -29.57 -18.78
C LEU A 266 25.98 -31.06 -18.42
N LEU A 267 24.98 -31.42 -17.61
CA LEU A 267 24.68 -32.82 -17.27
C LEU A 267 24.04 -33.61 -18.43
N LEU A 268 23.44 -32.93 -19.41
CA LEU A 268 22.87 -33.55 -20.61
C LEU A 268 23.90 -33.72 -21.75
N TRP A 269 25.09 -33.12 -21.61
CA TRP A 269 26.20 -33.19 -22.59
C TRP A 269 27.32 -34.14 -22.17
N LEU A 270 27.25 -34.72 -20.97
CA LEU A 270 28.10 -35.81 -20.46
C LEU A 270 27.38 -37.14 -20.57
#